data_AF-B1ZWV0-F1
#
_entry.id   AF-B1ZWV0-F1
#
_cell.length_a   1.000
_cell.length_b   1.000
_cell.length_c   1.000
_cell.angle_alpha   90.00
_cell.angle_beta   90.00
_cell.angle_gamma   90.00
#
_symmetry.space_group_name_H-M   'P 1'
#
loop_
_entity.id
_entity.type
_entity.pdbx_description
1 polymer ?
#
loop_
_entity_poly.entity_id
_entity_poly.type
_entity_poly.pdbx_seq_one_letter_code
_entity_poly.pdbx_strand_id
1 'polypeptide(L)'
;MKLKSTILLCTAALVVTAASGCNLFRKSKKPKENPAIASQLEADFQQRWVDHRVAELVAGGTEAATARPQAEREFAERFPHLLQRKK
;
A
#
# COMPACT_ATOMS: atom_id res chain seq x y z
N MET A 1 -28.97 35.40 32.91
CA MET A 1 -29.27 33.95 32.84
C MET A 1 -29.12 33.43 31.40
N LYS A 2 -27.90 33.12 30.94
CA LYS A 2 -27.62 32.63 29.57
C LYS A 2 -27.16 31.16 29.51
N LEU A 3 -27.11 30.44 30.63
CA LEU A 3 -26.64 29.04 30.67
C LEU A 3 -27.61 28.04 30.01
N LYS A 4 -28.92 28.29 30.13
CA LYS A 4 -29.96 27.38 29.61
C LYS A 4 -29.98 27.26 28.08
N SER A 5 -29.62 28.32 27.36
CA SER A 5 -29.56 28.30 25.89
C SER A 5 -28.30 27.60 25.36
N THR A 6 -27.18 27.70 26.09
CA THR A 6 -25.90 27.08 25.70
C THR A 6 -25.93 25.57 25.91
N ILE A 7 -26.57 25.09 26.99
CA ILE A 7 -26.70 23.65 27.28
C ILE A 7 -27.57 22.96 26.22
N LEU A 8 -28.62 23.62 25.74
CA LEU A 8 -29.55 23.07 24.74
C LEU A 8 -28.93 22.99 23.33
N LEU A 9 -27.98 23.88 23.01
CA LEU A 9 -27.24 23.85 21.75
C LEU A 9 -26.19 22.73 21.72
N CYS A 10 -25.53 22.47 22.86
CA CYS A 10 -24.50 21.42 22.95
C CYS A 10 -25.09 20.00 22.92
N THR A 11 -26.28 19.78 23.47
CA THR A 11 -26.94 18.46 23.41
C THR A 11 -27.47 18.13 22.01
N ALA A 12 -27.90 19.12 21.23
CA ALA A 12 -28.34 18.90 19.84
C ALA A 12 -27.18 18.46 18.92
N ALA A 13 -25.97 18.98 19.13
CA ALA A 13 -24.80 18.62 18.32
C ALA A 13 -24.34 17.17 18.51
N LEU A 14 -24.57 16.59 19.70
CA LEU A 14 -24.19 15.21 20.03
C LEU A 14 -25.13 14.15 19.40
N VAL A 15 -26.37 14.53 19.07
CA VAL A 15 -27.35 13.63 18.42
C VAL A 15 -27.10 13.54 16.91
N VAL A 16 -26.58 14.59 16.28
CA VAL A 16 -26.34 14.61 14.83
C VAL A 16 -25.10 13.78 14.44
N THR A 17 -24.08 13.67 15.29
CA THR A 17 -22.90 12.84 15.00
C THR A 17 -23.17 11.33 15.12
N ALA A 18 -24.20 10.92 15.86
CA ALA A 18 -24.64 9.53 15.97
C ALA A 18 -25.40 9.01 14.74
N ALA A 19 -25.85 9.91 13.84
CA ALA A 19 -26.51 9.56 12.58
C ALA A 19 -25.53 9.35 11.40
N SER A 20 -24.23 9.51 11.63
CA SER A 20 -23.19 9.18 10.63
C SER A 20 -22.91 7.68 10.62
N GLY A 21 -23.80 6.94 9.94
CA GLY A 21 -23.42 5.72 9.23
C GLY A 21 -23.31 4.44 10.06
N CYS A 22 -24.46 3.78 10.23
CA CYS A 22 -24.54 2.34 10.42
C CYS A 22 -23.77 1.60 9.30
N ASN A 23 -22.50 1.24 9.54
CA ASN A 23 -21.77 0.24 8.75
C ASN A 23 -21.15 -0.86 9.65
N LEU A 24 -21.57 -0.97 10.90
CA LEU A 24 -21.04 -1.92 11.89
C LEU A 24 -21.37 -3.40 11.60
N PHE A 25 -22.25 -3.69 10.65
CA PHE A 25 -22.69 -5.07 10.34
C PHE A 25 -22.67 -5.44 8.85
N ARG A 26 -21.93 -4.70 8.02
CA ARG A 26 -21.65 -5.22 6.68
C ARG A 26 -20.61 -6.32 6.85
N LYS A 27 -21.04 -7.58 6.88
CA LYS A 27 -20.16 -8.73 6.61
C LYS A 27 -19.52 -8.44 5.26
N SER A 28 -18.34 -7.84 5.29
CA SER A 28 -17.54 -7.62 4.11
C SER A 28 -17.16 -9.01 3.63
N LYS A 29 -17.93 -9.53 2.68
CA LYS A 29 -17.42 -10.51 1.74
C LYS A 29 -16.35 -9.73 0.96
N LYS A 30 -15.18 -9.53 1.58
CA LYS A 30 -14.03 -8.93 0.92
C LYS A 30 -13.91 -9.69 -0.40
N PRO A 31 -13.96 -9.00 -1.55
CA PRO A 31 -13.72 -9.66 -2.82
C PRO A 31 -12.47 -10.50 -2.65
N LYS A 32 -12.57 -11.81 -2.92
CA LYS A 32 -11.43 -12.72 -2.80
C LYS A 32 -10.37 -12.14 -3.72
N GLU A 33 -9.32 -11.57 -3.13
CA GLU A 33 -8.25 -10.93 -3.88
C GLU A 33 -7.77 -11.96 -4.91
N ASN A 34 -7.83 -11.60 -6.19
CA ASN A 34 -7.42 -12.53 -7.24
C ASN A 34 -5.88 -12.63 -7.17
N PRO A 35 -5.32 -13.74 -6.67
CA PRO A 35 -3.89 -13.85 -6.45
C PRO A 35 -3.10 -13.75 -7.76
N ALA A 36 -3.76 -14.03 -8.90
CA ALA A 36 -3.18 -13.92 -10.24
C ALA A 36 -2.87 -12.47 -10.64
N ILE A 37 -3.74 -11.51 -10.26
CA ILE A 37 -3.50 -10.09 -10.55
C ILE A 37 -2.37 -9.56 -9.67
N ALA A 38 -2.36 -9.96 -8.39
CA ALA A 38 -1.30 -9.57 -7.46
C ALA A 38 0.07 -10.12 -7.92
N SER A 39 0.14 -11.36 -8.43
CA SER A 39 1.39 -11.92 -8.93
C SER A 39 1.89 -11.23 -10.20
N GLN A 40 0.99 -10.80 -11.09
CA GLN A 40 1.38 -10.09 -12.31
C GLN A 40 1.95 -8.71 -11.99
N LEU A 41 1.33 -7.97 -11.07
CA LEU A 41 1.83 -6.67 -10.62
C LEU A 41 3.19 -6.77 -9.93
N GLU A 42 3.40 -7.81 -9.12
CA GLU A 42 4.69 -8.05 -8.46
C GLU A 42 5.80 -8.38 -9.46
N ALA A 43 5.50 -9.18 -10.49
CA ALA A 43 6.45 -9.48 -11.56
C ALA A 43 6.80 -8.22 -12.39
N ASP A 44 5.79 -7.44 -12.80
CA ASP A 44 5.99 -6.19 -13.53
C ASP A 44 6.77 -5.18 -12.68
N PHE A 45 6.47 -5.10 -11.39
CA PHE A 45 7.19 -4.25 -10.44
C PHE A 45 8.65 -4.67 -10.33
N GLN A 46 8.94 -5.96 -10.15
CA GLN A 46 10.30 -6.46 -10.07
C GLN A 46 11.09 -6.11 -11.33
N GLN A 47 10.54 -6.36 -12.52
CA GLN A 47 11.21 -6.05 -13.78
C GLN A 47 11.53 -4.56 -13.89
N ARG A 48 10.53 -3.70 -13.70
CA ARG A 48 10.70 -2.23 -13.81
C ARG A 48 11.67 -1.69 -12.78
N TRP A 49 11.63 -2.21 -11.56
CA TRP A 49 12.54 -1.79 -10.50
C TRP A 49 13.98 -2.18 -10.85
N VAL A 50 14.22 -3.42 -11.29
CA VAL A 50 15.56 -3.89 -11.68
C VAL A 50 16.07 -3.08 -12.86
N ASP A 51 15.27 -2.87 -13.90
CA ASP A 51 15.70 -2.11 -15.08
C ASP A 51 16.04 -0.65 -14.74
N HIS A 52 15.24 0.00 -13.90
CA HIS A 52 15.57 1.34 -13.38
C HIS A 52 16.90 1.31 -12.61
N ARG A 53 17.07 0.31 -11.75
CA ARG A 53 18.25 0.26 -10.89
C ARG A 53 19.53 -0.04 -11.67
N VAL A 54 19.44 -0.86 -12.71
CA VAL A 54 20.53 -1.06 -13.67
C VAL A 54 20.89 0.25 -14.35
N ALA A 55 19.91 1.04 -14.79
CA ALA A 55 20.17 2.33 -15.43
C ALA A 55 20.90 3.30 -14.48
N GLU A 56 20.52 3.34 -13.20
CA GLU A 56 21.20 4.14 -12.18
C GLU A 56 22.63 3.67 -11.92
N LEU A 57 22.86 2.36 -11.83
CA LEU A 57 24.18 1.78 -11.63
C LEU A 57 25.11 2.07 -12.82
N VAL A 58 24.60 1.91 -14.04
CA VAL A 58 25.35 2.21 -15.27
C VAL A 58 25.67 3.71 -15.37
N ALA A 59 24.71 4.58 -15.03
CA ALA A 59 24.96 6.03 -14.96
C ALA A 59 26.02 6.40 -13.91
N GLY A 60 26.14 5.60 -12.84
CA GLY A 60 27.18 5.72 -11.82
C GLY A 60 28.55 5.13 -12.22
N GLY A 61 28.67 4.56 -13.42
CA GLY A 61 29.92 3.98 -13.92
C GLY A 61 30.09 2.47 -13.69
N THR A 62 29.08 1.79 -13.14
CA THR A 62 29.09 0.32 -13.05
C THR A 62 28.93 -0.29 -14.44
N GLU A 63 29.73 -1.31 -14.76
CA GLU A 63 29.61 -2.02 -16.04
C GLU A 63 28.23 -2.70 -16.16
N ALA A 64 27.59 -2.62 -17.34
CA ALA A 64 26.25 -3.19 -17.54
C ALA A 64 26.15 -4.68 -17.20
N ALA A 65 27.22 -5.46 -17.46
CA ALA A 65 27.28 -6.88 -17.14
C ALA A 65 27.26 -7.16 -15.62
N THR A 66 27.76 -6.24 -14.80
CA THR A 66 27.77 -6.34 -13.33
C THR A 66 26.60 -5.61 -12.68
N ALA A 67 26.06 -4.57 -13.33
CA ALA A 67 24.93 -3.78 -12.85
C ALA A 67 23.65 -4.61 -12.69
N ARG A 68 23.35 -5.50 -13.66
CA ARG A 68 22.16 -6.36 -13.59
C ARG A 68 22.16 -7.35 -12.42
N PRO A 69 23.20 -8.20 -12.24
CA PRO A 69 23.24 -9.08 -11.09
C PRO A 69 23.33 -8.32 -9.76
N GLN A 70 23.89 -7.11 -9.74
CA GLN A 70 23.86 -6.26 -8.55
C GLN A 70 22.45 -5.76 -8.24
N ALA A 71 21.73 -5.23 -9.23
CA ALA A 71 20.35 -4.78 -9.06
C ALA A 71 19.42 -5.91 -8.58
N GLU A 72 19.59 -7.13 -9.12
CA GLU A 72 18.80 -8.29 -8.68
C GLU A 72 19.07 -8.66 -7.21
N ARG A 73 20.33 -8.56 -6.74
CA ARG A 73 20.69 -8.76 -5.33
C ARG A 73 20.09 -7.67 -4.44
N GLU A 74 20.22 -6.41 -4.83
CA GLU A 74 19.62 -5.27 -4.11
C GLU A 74 18.09 -5.43 -4.01
N PHE A 75 17.44 -5.90 -5.07
CA PHE A 75 16.01 -6.19 -5.04
C PHE A 75 15.67 -7.27 -4.02
N ALA A 76 16.45 -8.36 -3.99
CA ALA A 76 16.22 -9.47 -3.07
C ALA A 76 16.39 -9.07 -1.60
N GLU A 77 17.37 -8.23 -1.31
CA GLU A 77 17.63 -7.70 0.03
C GLU A 77 16.54 -6.72 0.46
N ARG A 78 16.05 -5.88 -0.47
CA ARG A 78 15.10 -4.81 -0.17
C ARG A 78 13.65 -5.29 -0.14
N PHE A 79 13.31 -6.29 -0.95
CA PHE A 79 11.95 -6.83 -1.07
C PHE A 79 11.88 -8.34 -0.83
N PRO A 80 12.35 -8.84 0.33
CA PRO A 80 12.40 -10.29 0.59
C PRO A 80 11.01 -10.93 0.56
N HIS A 81 9.95 -10.20 0.89
CA HIS A 81 8.58 -10.68 0.88
C HIS A 81 8.01 -10.92 -0.54
N LEU A 82 8.52 -10.21 -1.55
CA LEU A 82 8.11 -10.41 -2.95
C LEU A 82 8.75 -11.66 -3.57
N LEU A 83 9.84 -12.16 -2.99
CA LEU A 83 10.51 -13.40 -3.42
C LEU A 83 9.95 -14.67 -2.77
N GLN A 84 9.15 -14.55 -1.71
CA GLN A 84 8.69 -15.66 -0.87
C GLN A 84 7.49 -16.43 -1.44
N ARG A 85 6.99 -16.11 -2.64
CA ARG A 85 5.80 -16.74 -3.25
C ARG A 85 6.06 -18.06 -4.00
N LYS A 86 7.17 -18.76 -3.74
CA LYS A 86 7.32 -20.17 -4.18
C LYS A 86 6.76 -21.11 -3.10
N LYS A 87 5.44 -21.29 -3.07
CA LYS A 87 4.81 -22.49 -2.48
C LYS A 87 3.45 -22.75 -3.11
#